data_AF-A0A7C9HSI2-F1
#
_entry.id   AF-A0A7C9HSI2-F1
#
_cell.length_a   1.000
_cell.length_b   1.000
_cell.length_c   1.000
_cell.angle_alpha   90.00
_cell.angle_beta   90.00
_cell.angle_gamma   90.00
#
_symmetry.space_group_name_H-M   'P 1'
#
loop_
_entity.id
_entity.type
_entity.pdbx_description
1 polymer ?
#
loop_
_entity_poly.entity_id
_entity_poly.type
_entity_poly.pdbx_seq_one_letter_code
_entity_poly.pdbx_strand_id
1 'polypeptide(L)'
;MDNLGVLFLSELVGTAMLVLLGCGVVANVALAKNKGYNGGFLMVNIGWGLAVFAGVIVAYASGAHINPAVTLGLVANGATEFGNAAFGTTVPVTIVSVLTFIGAQLIGAILGAIIVWLGYKQHFDAEPESATKLAVFSTGPAIRSYGWNLVTEIIGT
;
A
#
# COMPACT_ATOMS: atom_id res chain seq x y z
N MET A 1 -2.41 4.49 28.69
CA MET A 1 -1.75 3.29 28.15
C MET A 1 -1.12 3.69 26.84
N ASP A 2 0.12 3.31 26.58
CA ASP A 2 0.78 3.61 25.31
C ASP A 2 0.18 2.71 24.22
N ASN A 3 -0.64 3.28 23.33
CA ASN A 3 -1.33 2.55 22.26
C ASN A 3 -0.44 2.36 21.02
N LEU A 4 0.80 2.84 21.03
CA LEU A 4 1.66 2.90 19.86
C LEU A 4 1.90 1.52 19.21
N GLY A 5 2.04 0.46 20.02
CA GLY A 5 2.17 -0.91 19.52
C GLY A 5 0.92 -1.43 18.80
N VAL A 6 -0.28 -1.06 19.26
CA VAL A 6 -1.55 -1.40 18.60
C VAL A 6 -1.65 -0.69 17.26
N LEU A 7 -1.29 0.60 17.21
CA LEU A 7 -1.33 1.37 15.97
C LEU A 7 -0.30 0.88 14.95
N PHE A 8 0.90 0.54 15.42
CA PHE A 8 1.92 -0.09 14.58
C PHE A 8 1.39 -1.37 13.93
N LEU A 9 0.81 -2.28 14.73
CA LEU A 9 0.29 -3.54 14.20
C LEU A 9 -0.85 -3.28 13.20
N SER A 10 -1.76 -2.35 13.52
CA SER A 10 -2.90 -2.00 12.67
C SER A 10 -2.46 -1.43 11.31
N GLU A 11 -1.50 -0.51 11.28
CA GLU A 11 -0.91 0.03 10.04
C GLU A 11 -0.17 -1.05 9.25
N LEU A 12 0.58 -1.92 9.94
CA LEU A 12 1.33 -3.02 9.31
C LEU A 12 0.38 -3.98 8.61
N VAL A 13 -0.66 -4.47 9.30
CA VAL A 13 -1.57 -5.46 8.72
C VAL A 13 -2.48 -4.86 7.65
N GLY A 14 -2.90 -3.60 7.80
CA GLY A 14 -3.70 -2.93 6.77
C GLY A 14 -2.90 -2.62 5.52
N THR A 15 -1.65 -2.18 5.66
CA THR A 15 -0.77 -1.96 4.50
C THR A 15 -0.39 -3.28 3.84
N ALA A 16 -0.18 -4.35 4.60
CA ALA A 16 0.02 -5.69 4.05
C ALA A 16 -1.19 -6.17 3.25
N MET A 17 -2.41 -5.94 3.75
CA MET A 17 -3.65 -6.26 3.02
C MET A 17 -3.80 -5.43 1.74
N LEU A 18 -3.56 -4.12 1.82
CA LEU A 18 -3.57 -3.22 0.68
C LEU A 18 -2.62 -3.72 -0.42
N VAL A 19 -1.37 -4.00 -0.07
CA VAL A 19 -0.36 -4.44 -1.05
C VAL A 19 -0.65 -5.85 -1.55
N LEU A 20 -1.12 -6.76 -0.69
CA LEU A 20 -1.50 -8.12 -1.08
C LEU A 20 -2.55 -8.10 -2.19
N LEU A 21 -3.61 -7.33 -2.00
CA LEU A 21 -4.72 -7.28 -2.95
C LEU A 21 -4.39 -6.42 -4.17
N GLY A 22 -3.74 -5.27 -3.97
CA GLY A 22 -3.36 -4.33 -5.03
C GLY A 22 -2.33 -4.93 -5.99
N CYS A 23 -1.19 -5.42 -5.48
CA CYS A 23 -0.22 -6.13 -6.31
C CYS A 23 -0.80 -7.46 -6.82
N GLY A 24 -1.70 -8.11 -6.07
CA GLY A 24 -2.40 -9.32 -6.51
C GLY A 24 -3.20 -9.11 -7.81
N VAL A 25 -3.95 -8.00 -7.94
CA VAL A 25 -4.68 -7.72 -9.20
C VAL A 25 -3.71 -7.42 -10.35
N VAL A 26 -2.58 -6.76 -10.08
CA VAL A 26 -1.55 -6.53 -11.11
C VAL A 26 -0.92 -7.85 -11.54
N ALA A 27 -0.57 -8.73 -10.60
CA ALA A 27 -0.02 -10.07 -10.90
C ALA A 27 -1.00 -10.89 -11.76
N ASN A 28 -2.29 -10.81 -11.45
CA ASN A 28 -3.36 -11.48 -12.18
C ASN A 28 -3.51 -10.99 -13.62
N VAL A 29 -3.33 -9.69 -13.86
CA VAL A 29 -3.49 -9.07 -15.19
C VAL A 29 -2.21 -9.09 -16.02
N ALA A 30 -1.04 -8.98 -15.39
CA ALA A 30 0.23 -8.79 -16.07
C ALA A 30 0.99 -10.08 -16.37
N LEU A 31 0.93 -11.10 -15.50
CA LEU A 31 1.71 -12.34 -15.70
C LEU A 31 1.08 -13.22 -16.78
N ALA A 32 1.89 -13.61 -17.78
CA ALA A 32 1.43 -14.25 -19.02
C ALA A 32 0.60 -15.53 -18.83
N LYS A 33 0.89 -16.33 -17.80
CA LYS A 33 0.20 -17.59 -17.53
C LYS A 33 -0.94 -17.47 -16.52
N ASN A 34 -1.59 -16.31 -16.44
CA ASN A 34 -2.74 -16.12 -15.57
C ASN A 34 -4.07 -16.15 -16.37
N LYS A 35 -5.16 -16.59 -15.74
CA LYS A 35 -6.51 -16.54 -16.33
C LYS A 35 -7.04 -15.11 -16.48
N GLY A 36 -6.57 -14.18 -15.66
CA GLY A 36 -6.88 -12.75 -15.79
C GLY A 36 -5.95 -11.99 -16.73
N TYR A 37 -5.02 -12.67 -17.41
CA TYR A 37 -4.01 -12.03 -18.25
C TYR A 37 -4.66 -11.10 -19.28
N ASN A 38 -4.09 -9.91 -19.43
CA ASN A 38 -4.59 -8.86 -20.32
C ASN A 38 -6.01 -8.35 -19.97
N GLY A 39 -6.42 -8.44 -18.70
CA GLY A 39 -7.67 -7.86 -18.17
C GLY A 39 -7.74 -6.32 -18.20
N GLY A 40 -6.62 -5.65 -18.52
CA GLY A 40 -6.58 -4.22 -18.83
C GLY A 40 -6.64 -3.27 -17.62
N PHE A 41 -6.54 -1.98 -17.92
CA PHE A 41 -6.39 -0.90 -16.93
C PHE A 41 -7.59 -0.79 -15.97
N LEU A 42 -8.81 -1.00 -16.47
CA LEU A 42 -10.03 -0.90 -15.64
C LEU A 42 -10.04 -1.96 -14.51
N MET A 43 -9.61 -3.19 -14.80
CA MET A 43 -9.54 -4.26 -13.81
C MET A 43 -8.53 -3.92 -12.71
N VAL A 44 -7.38 -3.36 -13.08
CA VAL A 44 -6.35 -2.90 -12.14
C VAL A 44 -6.90 -1.79 -11.25
N ASN A 45 -7.55 -0.77 -11.82
CA ASN A 45 -8.08 0.35 -11.04
C ASN A 45 -9.15 -0.07 -10.03
N ILE A 46 -10.12 -0.90 -10.46
CA ILE A 46 -11.17 -1.39 -9.56
C ILE A 46 -10.56 -2.29 -8.48
N GLY A 47 -9.63 -3.18 -8.85
CA GLY A 47 -8.96 -4.06 -7.89
C GLY A 47 -8.16 -3.28 -6.84
N TRP A 48 -7.42 -2.23 -7.23
CA TRP A 48 -6.73 -1.34 -6.30
C TRP A 48 -7.68 -0.56 -5.40
N GLY A 49 -8.80 -0.05 -5.94
CA GLY A 49 -9.81 0.65 -5.13
C GLY A 49 -10.39 -0.26 -4.03
N LEU A 50 -10.68 -1.52 -4.36
CA LEU A 50 -11.12 -2.51 -3.37
C LEU A 50 -10.00 -2.92 -2.40
N ALA A 51 -8.75 -2.95 -2.85
CA ALA A 51 -7.59 -3.21 -1.99
C ALA A 51 -7.42 -2.11 -0.92
N VAL A 52 -7.56 -0.83 -1.31
CA VAL A 52 -7.57 0.31 -0.38
C VAL A 52 -8.70 0.18 0.62
N PHE A 53 -9.92 -0.10 0.16
CA PHE A 53 -11.07 -0.30 1.04
C PHE A 53 -10.83 -1.40 2.09
N ALA A 54 -10.33 -2.57 1.66
CA ALA A 54 -10.01 -3.66 2.57
C ALA A 54 -8.88 -3.29 3.54
N GLY A 55 -7.83 -2.62 3.06
CA GLY A 55 -6.73 -2.12 3.90
C GLY A 55 -7.21 -1.16 4.98
N VAL A 56 -8.13 -0.24 4.64
CA VAL A 56 -8.73 0.70 5.59
C VAL A 56 -9.53 -0.02 6.67
N ILE A 57 -10.33 -1.02 6.31
CA ILE A 57 -11.08 -1.82 7.28
C ILE A 57 -10.14 -2.54 8.25
N VAL A 58 -9.06 -3.12 7.74
CA VAL A 58 -8.07 -3.84 8.56
C VAL A 58 -7.26 -2.89 9.46
N ALA A 59 -6.91 -1.70 8.98
CA ALA A 59 -6.18 -0.68 9.74
C ALA A 59 -7.08 0.25 10.56
N TYR A 60 -8.36 -0.06 10.75
CA TYR A 60 -9.32 0.89 11.31
C TYR A 60 -8.94 1.38 12.72
N ALA A 61 -8.23 0.57 13.51
CA ALA A 61 -7.79 0.93 14.86
C ALA A 61 -6.71 2.03 14.89
N SER A 62 -5.90 2.21 13.83
CA SER A 62 -4.91 3.30 13.71
C SER A 62 -5.46 4.58 13.11
N GLY A 63 -6.73 4.60 12.70
CA GLY A 63 -7.25 5.64 11.82
C GLY A 63 -6.90 5.40 10.35
N ALA A 64 -6.31 4.23 10.03
CA ALA A 64 -6.07 3.73 8.68
C ALA A 64 -5.34 4.71 7.76
N HIS A 65 -4.13 5.14 8.15
CA HIS A 65 -3.33 6.00 7.27
C HIS A 65 -2.85 5.20 6.06
N ILE A 66 -2.29 4.00 6.32
CA ILE A 66 -1.80 3.00 5.35
C ILE A 66 -0.95 3.56 4.20
N ASN A 67 -0.37 4.75 4.41
CA ASN A 67 0.33 5.54 3.41
C ASN A 67 1.18 6.63 4.12
N PRO A 68 2.50 6.70 3.85
CA PRO A 68 3.36 7.73 4.39
C PRO A 68 2.94 9.16 4.02
N ALA A 69 2.45 9.37 2.79
CA ALA A 69 1.98 10.68 2.34
C ALA A 69 0.74 11.14 3.11
N VAL A 70 -0.19 10.22 3.42
CA VAL A 70 -1.36 10.53 4.28
C VAL A 70 -0.92 10.86 5.69
N THR A 71 0.02 10.08 6.25
CA THR A 71 0.56 10.34 7.59
C THR A 71 1.18 11.74 7.68
N LEU A 72 2.01 12.11 6.71
CA LEU A 72 2.64 13.43 6.64
C LEU A 72 1.62 14.54 6.32
N GLY A 73 0.64 14.27 5.48
CA GLY A 73 -0.45 15.19 5.14
C GLY A 73 -1.28 15.57 6.36
N LEU A 74 -1.58 14.60 7.25
CA LEU A 74 -2.26 14.86 8.52
C LEU A 74 -1.41 15.73 9.45
N VAL A 75 -0.10 15.50 9.52
CA VAL A 75 0.82 16.39 10.26
C VAL A 75 0.80 17.80 9.68
N ALA A 76 0.90 17.93 8.37
CA ALA A 76 0.86 19.22 7.68
C ALA A 76 -0.47 19.96 7.88
N ASN A 77 -1.57 19.22 8.01
CA ASN A 77 -2.90 19.75 8.32
C ASN A 77 -3.09 20.09 9.81
N GLY A 78 -2.07 19.91 10.66
CA GLY A 78 -2.12 20.28 12.07
C GLY A 78 -2.74 19.23 13.00
N ALA A 79 -2.78 17.97 12.60
CA ALA A 79 -3.22 16.88 13.49
C ALA A 79 -2.34 16.82 14.75
N THR A 80 -2.98 16.72 15.91
CA THR A 80 -2.31 16.61 17.22
C THR A 80 -2.34 15.20 17.80
N GLU A 81 -3.23 14.34 17.31
CA GLU A 81 -3.32 12.93 17.67
C GLU A 81 -3.49 12.05 16.41
N PHE A 82 -2.94 10.84 16.46
CA PHE A 82 -3.21 9.74 15.53
C PHE A 82 -4.02 8.66 16.23
N GLY A 83 -4.53 7.69 15.48
CA GLY A 83 -5.33 6.59 16.00
C GLY A 83 -6.82 6.83 15.83
N ASN A 84 -7.62 5.95 16.44
CA ASN A 84 -9.07 6.01 16.35
C ASN A 84 -9.69 6.25 17.73
N ALA A 85 -10.29 7.43 17.92
CA ALA A 85 -10.94 7.80 19.17
C ALA A 85 -12.08 6.84 19.55
N ALA A 86 -12.78 6.26 18.57
CA ALA A 86 -13.86 5.30 18.82
C ALA A 86 -13.35 3.98 19.46
N PHE A 87 -12.07 3.66 19.31
CA PHE A 87 -11.43 2.47 19.91
C PHE A 87 -10.57 2.81 21.13
N GLY A 88 -10.47 4.10 21.50
CA GLY A 88 -9.58 4.54 22.57
C GLY A 88 -8.10 4.29 22.29
N THR A 89 -7.72 4.17 21.00
CA THR A 89 -6.37 3.80 20.55
C THR A 89 -5.51 5.02 20.20
N THR A 90 -5.89 6.24 20.59
CA THR A 90 -5.18 7.44 20.15
C THR A 90 -3.79 7.57 20.79
N VAL A 91 -2.89 8.23 20.07
CA VAL A 91 -1.54 8.62 20.52
C VAL A 91 -1.23 10.05 20.06
N PRO A 92 -0.45 10.84 20.81
CA PRO A 92 0.00 12.15 20.35
C PRO A 92 0.84 12.08 19.07
N VAL A 93 0.71 13.09 18.21
CA VAL A 93 1.60 13.28 17.06
C VAL A 93 2.97 13.73 17.55
N THR A 94 3.97 12.88 17.33
CA THR A 94 5.37 13.10 17.66
C THR A 94 6.22 12.53 16.54
N ILE A 95 7.52 12.86 16.52
CA ILE A 95 8.46 12.23 15.57
C ILE A 95 8.44 10.70 15.72
N VAL A 96 8.32 10.19 16.95
CA VAL A 96 8.28 8.76 17.21
C VAL A 96 7.03 8.14 16.59
N SER A 97 5.84 8.70 16.82
CA SER A 97 4.60 8.14 16.25
C SER A 97 4.56 8.24 14.72
N VAL A 98 5.08 9.32 14.12
CA VAL A 98 5.21 9.44 12.67
C VAL A 98 6.12 8.34 12.11
N LEU A 99 7.30 8.13 12.69
CA LEU A 99 8.24 7.10 12.26
C LEU A 99 7.67 5.69 12.49
N THR A 100 6.89 5.48 13.56
CA THR A 100 6.19 4.22 13.81
C THR A 100 5.20 3.90 12.70
N PHE A 101 4.36 4.85 12.31
CA PHE A 101 3.38 4.66 11.23
C PHE A 101 4.07 4.35 9.89
N ILE A 102 5.07 5.15 9.51
CA ILE A 102 5.82 4.95 8.27
C ILE A 102 6.57 3.61 8.29
N GLY A 103 7.21 3.27 9.41
CA GLY A 103 7.89 1.99 9.59
C GLY A 103 6.93 0.79 9.47
N ALA A 104 5.76 0.87 10.12
CA ALA A 104 4.71 -0.14 10.02
C ALA A 104 4.23 -0.32 8.58
N GLN A 105 3.96 0.78 7.86
CA GLN A 105 3.52 0.77 6.47
C GLN A 105 4.55 0.13 5.54
N LEU A 106 5.83 0.51 5.66
CA LEU A 106 6.89 -0.06 4.83
C LEU A 106 7.08 -1.56 5.09
N ILE A 107 7.09 -1.98 6.35
CA ILE A 107 7.18 -3.40 6.72
C ILE A 107 5.95 -4.16 6.21
N GLY A 108 4.75 -3.61 6.42
CA GLY A 108 3.48 -4.16 5.94
C GLY A 108 3.50 -4.34 4.41
N ALA A 109 3.93 -3.33 3.67
CA ALA A 109 4.05 -3.39 2.22
C ALA A 109 5.01 -4.49 1.75
N ILE A 110 6.18 -4.64 2.39
CA ILE A 110 7.13 -5.71 2.09
C ILE A 110 6.50 -7.08 2.35
N LEU A 111 5.82 -7.26 3.49
CA LEU A 111 5.16 -8.52 3.82
C LEU A 111 4.02 -8.84 2.83
N GLY A 112 3.20 -7.85 2.47
CA GLY A 112 2.15 -8.01 1.45
C GLY A 112 2.73 -8.43 0.10
N ALA A 113 3.82 -7.81 -0.34
CA ALA A 113 4.52 -8.17 -1.58
C ALA A 113 5.09 -9.60 -1.55
N ILE A 114 5.69 -10.02 -0.41
CA ILE A 114 6.16 -11.40 -0.23
C ILE A 114 5.00 -12.39 -0.36
N ILE A 115 3.85 -12.09 0.24
CA ILE A 115 2.66 -12.97 0.16
C ILE A 115 2.13 -13.05 -1.27
N VAL A 116 2.12 -11.94 -2.04
CA VAL A 116 1.78 -11.97 -3.47
C VAL A 116 2.75 -12.85 -4.24
N TRP A 117 4.05 -12.68 -4.03
CA TRP A 117 5.06 -13.51 -4.67
C TRP A 117 4.86 -15.01 -4.34
N LEU A 118 4.57 -15.34 -3.08
CA LEU A 118 4.26 -16.72 -2.67
C LEU A 118 3.01 -17.25 -3.41
N GLY A 119 1.93 -16.47 -3.45
CA GLY A 119 0.68 -16.86 -4.11
C GLY A 119 0.79 -17.02 -5.62
N TYR A 120 1.68 -16.26 -6.26
CA TYR A 120 1.89 -16.27 -7.71
C TYR A 120 3.23 -16.89 -8.13
N LYS A 121 3.93 -17.61 -7.24
CA LYS A 121 5.32 -18.05 -7.45
C LYS A 121 5.55 -18.73 -8.80
N GLN A 122 4.70 -19.69 -9.16
CA GLN A 122 4.83 -20.42 -10.42
C GLN A 122 4.52 -19.54 -11.65
N HIS A 123 3.62 -18.56 -11.51
CA HIS A 123 3.36 -17.59 -12.57
C HIS A 123 4.56 -16.66 -12.76
N PHE A 124 5.20 -16.21 -11.68
CA PHE A 124 6.45 -15.46 -11.74
C PHE A 124 7.60 -16.26 -12.35
N ASP A 125 7.71 -17.55 -12.06
CA ASP A 125 8.74 -18.41 -12.66
C ASP A 125 8.52 -18.59 -14.17
N ALA A 126 7.26 -18.68 -14.59
CA ALA A 126 6.89 -18.84 -15.99
C ALA A 126 6.89 -17.54 -16.80
N GLU A 127 6.94 -16.38 -16.14
CA GLU A 127 6.98 -15.07 -16.78
C GLU A 127 8.39 -14.81 -17.36
N PRO A 128 8.56 -14.64 -18.69
CA PRO A 128 9.86 -14.40 -19.29
C PRO A 128 10.39 -12.98 -19.03
N GLU A 129 9.52 -11.98 -18.90
CA GLU A 129 9.90 -10.57 -18.97
C GLU A 129 10.13 -9.99 -17.57
N SER A 130 11.37 -9.56 -17.28
CA SER A 130 11.74 -9.12 -15.94
C SER A 130 11.08 -7.80 -15.54
N ALA A 131 10.83 -6.90 -16.49
CA ALA A 131 10.13 -5.65 -16.20
C ALA A 131 8.67 -5.90 -15.83
N THR A 132 8.00 -6.86 -16.47
CA THR A 132 6.65 -7.30 -16.11
C THR A 132 6.60 -7.84 -14.67
N LYS A 133 7.61 -8.59 -14.21
CA LYS A 133 7.68 -9.02 -12.80
C LYS A 133 7.82 -7.83 -11.86
N LEU A 134 8.67 -6.87 -12.20
CA LEU A 134 8.89 -5.66 -11.41
C LEU A 134 7.64 -4.78 -11.34
N ALA A 135 6.89 -4.68 -12.46
CA ALA A 135 5.68 -3.88 -12.58
C ALA A 135 4.55 -4.36 -11.65
N VAL A 136 4.59 -5.61 -11.18
CA VAL A 136 3.65 -6.11 -10.16
C VAL A 136 3.83 -5.37 -8.82
N PHE A 137 5.06 -4.99 -8.48
CA PHE A 137 5.41 -4.49 -7.14
C PHE A 137 5.74 -3.00 -7.10
N SER A 138 5.96 -2.38 -8.26
CA SER A 138 6.37 -0.97 -8.34
C SER A 138 5.92 -0.33 -9.64
N THR A 139 5.83 1.00 -9.63
CA THR A 139 5.41 1.78 -10.80
C THR A 139 6.61 2.24 -11.61
N GLY A 140 6.43 2.31 -12.93
CA GLY A 140 7.41 2.87 -13.87
C GLY A 140 6.70 3.79 -14.85
N PRO A 141 7.30 4.93 -15.24
CA PRO A 141 6.67 5.86 -16.16
C PRO A 141 6.64 5.28 -17.57
N ALA A 142 5.51 5.42 -18.27
CA ALA A 142 5.40 5.02 -19.68
C ALA A 142 6.31 5.88 -20.58
N ILE A 143 6.45 7.16 -20.27
CA ILE A 143 7.42 8.08 -20.88
C ILE A 143 8.26 8.69 -19.75
N ARG A 144 9.56 8.42 -19.77
CA ARG A 144 10.48 8.86 -18.72
C ARG A 144 10.80 10.35 -18.86
N SER A 145 10.39 11.13 -17.86
CA SER A 145 10.75 12.53 -17.70
C SER A 145 10.62 12.92 -16.23
N TYR A 146 11.74 13.03 -15.51
CA TYR A 146 11.74 13.17 -14.05
C TYR A 146 10.86 14.33 -13.55
N GLY A 147 10.94 15.50 -14.19
CA GLY A 147 10.13 16.66 -13.81
C GLY A 147 8.64 16.45 -14.07
N TRP A 148 8.26 15.97 -15.25
CA TRP A 148 6.85 15.75 -15.59
C TRP A 148 6.23 14.57 -14.83
N ASN A 149 7.01 13.51 -14.58
CA ASN A 149 6.55 12.40 -13.75
C ASN A 149 6.32 12.86 -12.30
N LEU A 150 7.18 13.72 -11.73
CA LEU A 150 6.95 14.31 -10.41
C LEU A 150 5.65 15.13 -10.37
N VAL A 151 5.37 15.94 -11.40
CA VAL A 151 4.11 16.69 -11.49
C VAL A 151 2.89 15.76 -11.45
N THR A 152 2.93 14.64 -12.17
CA THR A 152 1.85 13.64 -12.14
C THR A 152 1.62 13.08 -10.74
N GLU A 153 2.68 12.68 -10.04
CA GLU A 153 2.57 12.13 -8.68
C GLU A 153 2.06 13.17 -7.68
N ILE A 154 2.45 14.45 -7.81
CA ILE A 154 1.93 15.54 -6.96
C ILE A 154 0.44 15.78 -7.17
N ILE A 155 -0.05 15.70 -8.42
CA ILE A 155 -1.48 15.92 -8.72
C ILE A 155 -2.33 14.72 -8.27
N GLY A 156 -1.80 13.50 -8.41
CA GLY A 156 -2.52 12.27 -8.09
C GLY A 156 -2.57 11.93 -6.61
N THR A 157 -1.66 12.49 -5.79
CA THR A 157 -1.57 12.28 -4.34
C THR A 157 -2.36 13.35 -3.59
#